data_AF-A0A699XSM5-F1
#
_entry.id   AF-A0A699XSM5-F1
#
_cell.length_a   1.000
_cell.length_b   1.000
_cell.length_c   1.000
_cell.angle_alpha   90.00
_cell.angle_beta   90.00
_cell.angle_gamma   90.00
#
_symmetry.space_group_name_H-M   'P 1'
#
loop_
_entity.id
_entity.type
_entity.pdbx_description
1 polymer ?
#
loop_
_entity_poly.entity_id
_entity_poly.type
_entity_poly.pdbx_seq_one_letter_code
_entity_poly.pdbx_strand_id
1 'polypeptide(L)' 'MHIDSQAPLDFLFASADRRIRVARYLLETLDGADDCDVRCIANAALMLLSDGCDALTVVEKQIFSPPSPCTSVRH' A
#
# COMPACT_ATOMS: atom_id res chain seq x y z
N MET A 1 9.01 0.85 3.70
CA MET A 1 8.37 1.82 4.62
C MET A 1 7.80 1.08 5.84
N HIS A 2 7.65 1.67 7.03
CA HIS A 2 6.96 1.01 8.15
C HIS A 2 5.45 1.24 8.02
N ILE A 3 4.66 0.16 7.92
CA ILE A 3 3.19 0.21 7.87
C ILE A 3 2.68 -0.07 9.27
N ASP A 4 1.98 0.88 9.87
CA ASP A 4 1.31 0.68 11.16
C ASP A 4 0.09 -0.24 10.96
N SER A 5 0.27 -1.52 11.30
CA SER A 5 -0.77 -2.54 11.18
C SER A 5 -1.91 -2.39 12.18
N GLN A 6 -1.85 -1.41 13.09
CA GLN A 6 -2.94 -1.08 14.01
C GLN A 6 -3.75 0.14 13.55
N ALA A 7 -3.35 0.78 12.46
CA ALA A 7 -4.11 1.89 11.89
C ALA A 7 -5.51 1.42 11.41
N PRO A 8 -6.51 2.32 11.39
CA PRO A 8 -7.84 2.03 10.87
C PRO A 8 -7.81 1.46 9.45
N LEU A 9 -8.70 0.50 9.17
CA LEU A 9 -8.73 -0.23 7.89
C LEU A 9 -8.95 0.70 6.68
N ASP A 10 -9.83 1.69 6.83
CA ASP A 10 -10.11 2.71 5.82
C ASP A 10 -8.87 3.58 5.56
N PHE A 11 -8.12 3.92 6.61
CA PHE A 11 -6.86 4.65 6.48
C PHE A 11 -5.82 3.81 5.73
N LEU A 12 -5.64 2.53 6.10
CA LEU A 12 -4.70 1.63 5.43
C LEU A 12 -5.05 1.44 3.95
N PHE A 13 -6.33 1.22 3.64
CA PHE A 13 -6.80 1.09 2.27
C PHE A 13 -6.59 2.38 1.45
N ALA A 14 -7.01 3.54 1.98
CA ALA A 14 -6.80 4.82 1.30
C ALA A 14 -5.31 5.13 1.08
N SER A 15 -4.47 4.76 2.03
CA SER A 15 -3.02 4.88 1.94
C SER A 15 -2.45 4.01 0.82
N ALA A 16 -2.86 2.74 0.74
CA ALA A 16 -2.46 1.82 -0.32
C ALA A 16 -2.91 2.30 -1.71
N ASP A 17 -4.19 2.66 -1.81
CA ASP A 17 -4.83 3.16 -3.02
C ASP A 17 -4.12 4.40 -3.57
N ARG A 18 -3.80 5.37 -2.71
CA ARG A 18 -3.04 6.57 -3.10
C ARG A 18 -1.70 6.22 -3.71
N ARG A 19 -0.92 5.31 -3.11
CA ARG A 19 0.41 4.95 -3.63
C ARG A 19 0.32 4.27 -4.99
N ILE A 20 -0.64 3.36 -5.16
CA ILE A 20 -0.85 2.67 -6.43
C ILE A 20 -1.28 3.64 -7.53
N ARG A 21 -2.18 4.60 -7.22
CA ARG A 21 -2.59 5.64 -8.18
C ARG A 21 -1.44 6.56 -8.58
N VAL A 22 -0.62 7.00 -7.63
CA VAL A 22 0.54 7.84 -7.93
C VAL A 22 1.56 7.07 -8.77
N ALA A 23 1.81 5.80 -8.46
CA ALA A 23 2.69 4.98 -9.28
C ALA A 23 2.20 4.83 -10.72
N ARG A 24 0.89 4.59 -10.90
CA ARG A 24 0.27 4.58 -12.24
C ARG A 24 0.47 5.90 -12.96
N TYR A 25 0.19 7.02 -12.29
CA TYR A 25 0.36 8.35 -12.87
C TYR A 25 1.82 8.59 -13.31
N LEU A 26 2.80 8.20 -12.48
CA LEU A 26 4.21 8.28 -12.86
C LEU A 26 4.51 7.45 -14.12
N LEU A 27 4.00 6.22 -14.20
CA LEU A 27 4.20 5.39 -15.40
C LEU A 27 3.54 5.98 -16.65
N GLU A 28 2.42 6.68 -16.51
CA GLU A 28 1.76 7.40 -17.61
C GLU A 28 2.61 8.57 -18.12
N THR A 29 3.44 9.19 -17.27
CA THR A 29 4.37 10.26 -17.68
C THR A 29 5.63 9.78 -18.40
N LEU A 30 5.83 8.46 -18.53
CA LEU A 30 6.96 7.91 -19.30
C LEU A 30 6.85 8.21 -20.79
N ASP A 31 5.64 8.42 -21.30
CA ASP A 31 5.45 8.82 -22.70
C ASP A 31 6.00 10.25 -22.91
N GLY A 32 7.10 10.34 -23.65
CA GLY A 32 7.83 11.59 -23.89
C GLY A 32 8.94 11.92 -22.89
N ALA A 33 9.21 11.05 -21.92
CA ALA A 33 10.34 11.20 -20.99
C ALA A 33 11.68 10.85 -21.66
N ASP A 34 12.77 11.50 -21.25
CA ASP A 34 14.12 11.12 -21.68
C ASP A 34 14.65 9.89 -20.91
N ASP A 35 15.76 9.30 -21.36
CA ASP A 35 16.32 8.08 -20.75
C ASP A 35 16.67 8.24 -19.26
N CYS A 36 17.03 9.46 -18.82
CA CYS A 36 17.34 9.75 -17.42
C CYS A 36 16.07 9.80 -16.57
N ASP A 37 15.04 10.47 -17.09
CA ASP A 37 13.72 10.57 -16.49
C ASP A 37 13.04 9.20 -16.42
N VAL A 38 13.13 8.38 -17.48
CA VAL A 38 12.54 7.04 -17.53
C VAL A 38 13.01 6.19 -16.34
N ARG A 39 14.32 6.18 -16.07
CA ARG A 39 14.87 5.40 -14.94
C ARG A 39 14.40 5.93 -13.59
N CYS A 40 14.36 7.25 -13.42
CA CYS A 40 13.94 7.87 -12.16
C CYS A 40 12.45 7.64 -11.89
N ILE A 41 11.61 7.86 -12.90
CA ILE A 41 10.17 7.66 -12.88
C ILE A 41 9.84 6.19 -12.63
N ALA A 42 10.48 5.25 -13.36
CA ALA A 42 10.26 3.83 -13.18
C ALA A 42 10.64 3.35 -11.77
N ASN A 43 11.76 3.82 -11.22
CA ASN A 43 12.18 3.48 -9.87
C ASN A 43 11.20 4.03 -8.81
N ALA A 44 10.76 5.28 -8.95
CA ALA A 44 9.79 5.88 -8.05
C ALA A 44 8.43 5.17 -8.11
N ALA A 45 7.97 4.83 -9.32
CA ALA A 45 6.75 4.05 -9.50
C ALA A 45 6.86 2.66 -8.88
N LEU A 46 8.00 1.99 -9.04
CA LEU A 46 8.24 0.67 -8.44
C LEU A 46 8.19 0.73 -6.92
N MET A 47 8.86 1.72 -6.30
CA MET A 47 8.82 1.89 -4.83
C MET A 47 7.39 2.11 -4.32
N LEU A 48 6.61 2.97 -4.99
CA LEU A 48 5.24 3.24 -4.63
C LEU A 48 4.33 2.02 -4.82
N LEU A 49 4.54 1.24 -5.88
CA LEU A 49 3.81 -0.02 -6.10
C LEU A 49 4.12 -1.03 -5.01
N SER A 50 5.39 -1.25 -4.68
CA SER A 50 5.81 -2.15 -3.61
C SER A 50 5.18 -1.75 -2.27
N ASP A 51 5.32 -0.47 -1.87
CA ASP A 51 4.74 0.03 -0.62
C ASP A 51 3.19 -0.06 -0.63
N GLY A 52 2.55 0.16 -1.77
CA GLY A 52 1.09 0.03 -1.93
C GLY A 52 0.61 -1.42 -1.78
N CYS A 53 1.31 -2.37 -2.40
CA CYS A 53 1.02 -3.80 -2.29
C CYS A 53 1.26 -4.33 -0.86
N ASP A 54 2.31 -3.87 -0.19
CA ASP A 54 2.57 -4.22 1.21
C ASP A 54 1.43 -3.72 2.12
N ALA A 55 0.93 -2.50 1.88
CA ALA A 55 -0.22 -1.97 2.61
C ALA A 55 -1.51 -2.76 2.33
N LEU A 56 -1.76 -3.17 1.08
CA LEU A 56 -2.89 -4.06 0.76
C LEU A 56 -2.78 -5.43 1.45
N THR A 57 -1.57 -5.97 1.59
CA THR A 57 -1.34 -7.22 2.34
C THR A 57 -1.73 -7.06 3.81
N VAL A 58 -1.49 -5.90 4.41
CA VAL A 58 -1.92 -5.60 5.79
C VAL A 58 -3.44 -5.47 5.87
N VAL A 59 -4.07 -4.78 4.90
CA VAL A 59 -5.53 -4.67 4.78
C VAL A 59 -6.17 -6.05 4.68
N GLU A 60 -5.66 -6.90 3.80
CA GLU A 60 -6.12 -8.28 3.63
C GLU A 60 -6.02 -9.05 4.95
N LYS A 61 -4.87 -8.99 5.63
CA LYS A 61 -4.69 -9.62 6.94
C LYS A 61 -5.69 -9.13 7.97
N GLN A 62 -5.99 -7.84 8.04
CA GLN A 62 -6.97 -7.32 8.99
C GLN A 62 -8.40 -7.79 8.68
N ILE A 63 -8.79 -7.85 7.40
CA ILE A 63 -10.12 -8.29 6.97
C ILE A 63 -10.33 -9.78 7.25
N PHE A 64 -9.31 -10.60 6.96
CA PHE A 64 -9.39 -12.06 7.05
C PHE A 64 -8.83 -12.62 8.36
N SER A 65 -8.35 -11.77 9.28
CA SER A 65 -7.97 -12.22 10.62
C SER A 65 -9.23 -12.66 11.38
N PRO A 66 -9.30 -13.91 11.85
CA PRO A 66 -10.43 -14.33 12.67
C PRO A 66 -10.48 -13.47 13.94
N PRO A 67 -11.68 -13.11 14.44
CA PRO A 67 -11.79 -12.43 15.72
C PRO A 67 -11.14 -13.31 16.79
N SER A 68 -10.25 -12.72 17.58
CA SER A 68 -9.63 -13.37 18.74
C SER A 68 -10.74 -14.00 19.61
N PRO A 69 -10.63 -15.27 20.02
CA PRO A 69 -11.64 -15.87 20.88
C PRO A 69 -11.74 -15.06 22.16
N CYS A 70 -12.92 -14.46 22.36
CA CYS A 70 -13.26 -13.65 23.52
C CYS A 70 -13.00 -14.50 24.78
N THR A 71 -11.96 -14.16 25.53
CA THR A 71 -11.65 -14.84 26.79
C THR A 71 -12.68 -14.37 27.80
N SER A 72 -13.82 -15.06 27.85
CA SER A 72 -14.84 -14.84 28.86
C SER A 72 -14.26 -15.30 30.20
N VAL A 73 -13.63 -14.38 30.93
CA VAL A 73 -13.29 -14.57 32.34
C VAL A 73 -14.62 -14.51 33.09
N ARG A 74 -15.19 -15.67 33.39
CA ARG A 74 -16.30 -15.79 34.34
C ARG A 74 -15.75 -15.60 35.75
N HIS A 75 -16.19 -14.53 36.42
CA HIS A 75 -16.09 -14.38 37.86
C HIS A 75 -17.21 -15.13 38.57
#